data_AF-A0A3B9R0H2-F1
#
_entry.id   AF-A0A3B9R0H2-F1
#
_cell.length_a   1.000
_cell.length_b   1.000
_cell.length_c   1.000
_cell.angle_alpha   90.00
_cell.angle_beta   90.00
_cell.angle_gamma   90.00
#
_symmetry.space_group_name_H-M   'P 1'
#
loop_
_entity.id
_entity.type
_entity.pdbx_description
1 polymer ?
#
loop_
_entity_poly.entity_id
_entity_poly.type
_entity_poly.pdbx_seq_one_letter_code
_entity_poly.pdbx_strand_id
1 'polypeptide(L)'
;MEFEEELSHFDAAAERMIELGNELLDQDADSDSWEVASGLLAGAVQFWLYAHQPCGDPGCESCAEVDTAEKRLQTLTDQIRQSAMESDYYHTRFDANAGSA
;
A
#
# COMPACT_ATOMS: atom_id res chain seq x y z
N MET A 1 -20.33 11.93 -6.98
CA MET A 1 -20.91 10.84 -6.20
C MET A 1 -20.03 9.59 -6.29
N GLU A 2 -19.55 9.16 -7.47
CA GLU A 2 -18.57 8.05 -7.56
C GLU A 2 -17.23 8.33 -6.85
N PHE A 3 -16.66 9.53 -6.97
CA PHE A 3 -15.41 9.91 -6.29
C PHE A 3 -15.48 9.90 -4.75
N GLU A 4 -16.66 10.13 -4.16
CA GLU A 4 -16.81 10.11 -2.69
C GLU A 4 -16.93 8.68 -2.15
N GLU A 5 -17.52 7.75 -2.92
CA GLU A 5 -17.57 6.31 -2.59
C GLU A 5 -16.21 5.61 -2.80
N GLU A 6 -15.43 6.02 -3.81
CA GLU A 6 -14.12 5.43 -4.11
C GLU A 6 -13.07 5.76 -3.03
N LEU A 7 -13.04 7.02 -2.56
CA LEU A 7 -12.27 7.43 -1.37
C LEU A 7 -12.69 6.62 -0.15
N SER A 8 -14.00 6.38 0.03
CA SER A 8 -14.52 5.57 1.13
C SER A 8 -13.99 4.14 1.16
N HIS A 9 -13.79 3.48 0.01
CA HIS A 9 -13.30 2.09 0.01
C HIS A 9 -11.78 2.01 0.19
N PHE A 10 -11.03 2.94 -0.39
CA PHE A 10 -9.58 3.03 -0.19
C PHE A 10 -9.26 3.31 1.28
N ASP A 11 -9.85 4.36 1.85
CA ASP A 11 -9.61 4.77 3.23
C ASP A 11 -10.03 3.66 4.20
N ALA A 12 -11.20 3.03 3.97
CA ALA A 12 -11.63 1.90 4.79
C ALA A 12 -10.65 0.72 4.74
N ALA A 13 -10.10 0.38 3.57
CA ALA A 13 -9.12 -0.69 3.46
C ALA A 13 -7.82 -0.37 4.21
N ALA A 14 -7.34 0.87 4.10
CA ALA A 14 -6.16 1.35 4.80
C ALA A 14 -6.36 1.36 6.33
N GLU A 15 -7.49 1.88 6.81
CA GLU A 15 -7.85 1.88 8.23
C GLU A 15 -7.88 0.47 8.80
N ARG A 16 -8.55 -0.48 8.12
CA ARG A 16 -8.58 -1.89 8.56
C ARG A 16 -7.20 -2.53 8.63
N MET A 17 -6.27 -2.15 7.74
CA MET A 17 -4.91 -2.65 7.78
C MET A 17 -4.13 -2.12 8.99
N ILE A 18 -4.36 -0.85 9.37
CA ILE A 18 -3.76 -0.25 10.57
C ILE A 18 -4.32 -0.92 11.84
N GLU A 19 -5.64 -1.10 11.91
CA GLU A 19 -6.30 -1.81 13.01
C GLU A 19 -5.70 -3.21 13.20
N LEU A 20 -5.58 -3.98 12.11
CA LEU A 20 -4.97 -5.30 12.15
C LEU A 20 -3.51 -5.26 12.66
N GLY A 21 -2.72 -4.27 12.25
CA GLY A 21 -1.35 -4.11 12.73
C GLY A 21 -1.28 -3.85 14.24
N ASN A 22 -2.17 -3.01 14.75
CA ASN A 22 -2.28 -2.76 16.20
C ASN A 22 -2.71 -4.03 16.95
N GLU A 23 -3.71 -4.75 16.43
CA GLU A 23 -4.16 -6.02 17.02
C GLU A 23 -3.04 -7.08 17.07
N LEU A 24 -2.20 -7.16 16.04
CA LEU A 24 -1.07 -8.09 16.00
C LEU A 24 0.00 -7.72 17.02
N LEU A 25 0.27 -6.43 17.21
CA LEU A 25 1.22 -5.95 18.23
C LEU A 25 0.71 -6.16 19.65
N ASP A 26 -0.60 -6.01 19.88
CA ASP A 26 -1.21 -6.21 21.19
C ASP A 26 -1.25 -7.70 21.61
N GLN A 27 -1.22 -8.63 20.65
CA GLN A 27 -1.28 -10.07 20.92
C GLN A 27 0.01 -10.63 21.53
N ASP A 28 1.16 -10.01 21.27
CA ASP A 28 2.45 -10.45 21.78
C ASP A 28 3.33 -9.24 22.12
N ALA A 29 3.63 -9.09 23.41
CA ALA A 29 4.39 -7.97 23.97
C ALA A 29 5.86 -7.93 23.49
N ASP A 30 6.37 -9.04 22.94
CA ASP A 30 7.71 -9.12 22.36
C ASP A 30 7.69 -8.92 20.82
N SER A 31 6.54 -8.62 20.22
CA SER A 31 6.42 -8.38 18.77
C SER A 31 7.26 -7.18 18.31
N ASP A 32 8.08 -7.41 17.28
CA ASP A 32 8.77 -6.33 16.58
C ASP A 32 7.80 -5.63 15.61
N SER A 33 7.53 -4.34 15.86
CA SER A 33 6.68 -3.52 14.99
C SER A 33 7.17 -3.44 13.56
N TRP A 34 8.48 -3.57 13.31
CA TRP A 34 9.04 -3.60 11.97
C TRP A 34 8.74 -4.90 11.23
N GLU A 35 8.80 -6.03 11.94
CA GLU A 35 8.45 -7.34 11.37
C GLU A 35 6.96 -7.39 11.02
N VAL A 36 6.09 -6.95 11.93
CA VAL A 36 4.64 -6.88 11.70
C VAL A 36 4.34 -5.96 10.51
N ALA A 37 4.90 -4.75 10.47
CA ALA A 37 4.68 -3.82 9.36
C ALA A 37 5.18 -4.37 8.01
N SER A 38 6.34 -5.04 8.00
CA SER A 38 6.88 -5.68 6.79
C SER A 38 6.00 -6.83 6.30
N GLY A 39 5.45 -7.63 7.22
CA GLY A 39 4.52 -8.71 6.91
C GLY A 39 3.20 -8.19 6.33
N LEU A 40 2.63 -7.13 6.91
CA LEU A 40 1.43 -6.48 6.40
C LEU A 40 1.65 -5.90 4.99
N LEU A 41 2.78 -5.22 4.76
CA LEU A 41 3.15 -4.72 3.44
C LEU A 41 3.28 -5.85 2.41
N ALA A 42 3.92 -6.96 2.79
CA ALA A 42 4.04 -8.13 1.91
C ALA A 42 2.67 -8.70 1.55
N GLY A 43 1.74 -8.78 2.51
CA GLY A 43 0.35 -9.20 2.27
C GLY A 43 -0.40 -8.24 1.35
N ALA A 44 -0.25 -6.93 1.56
CA ALA A 44 -0.85 -5.90 0.73
C ALA A 44 -0.37 -5.99 -0.73
N VAL A 45 0.94 -6.17 -0.93
CA VAL A 45 1.55 -6.37 -2.26
C VAL A 45 0.99 -7.62 -2.94
N GLN A 46 0.88 -8.74 -2.22
CA GLN A 46 0.30 -9.97 -2.75
C GLN A 46 -1.15 -9.77 -3.21
N PHE A 47 -1.97 -9.14 -2.37
CA PHE A 47 -3.37 -8.86 -2.69
C PHE A 47 -3.50 -7.90 -3.87
N TRP A 48 -2.69 -6.85 -3.93
CA TRP A 48 -2.69 -5.89 -5.03
C TRP A 48 -2.38 -6.56 -6.36
N LEU A 49 -1.34 -7.40 -6.41
CA LEU A 49 -0.96 -8.15 -7.61
C LEU A 49 -2.03 -9.17 -8.01
N TYR A 50 -2.71 -9.78 -7.05
CA TYR A 50 -3.85 -10.65 -7.30
C TYR A 50 -5.03 -9.89 -7.92
N ALA A 51 -5.37 -8.71 -7.39
CA ALA A 51 -6.46 -7.89 -7.89
C ALA A 51 -6.19 -7.30 -9.29
N HIS A 52 -4.91 -7.07 -9.63
CA HIS A 52 -4.49 -6.50 -10.91
C HIS A 52 -3.98 -7.55 -11.92
N GLN A 53 -4.46 -8.79 -11.82
CA GLN A 53 -4.16 -9.79 -12.85
C GLN A 53 -4.81 -9.39 -14.19
N PRO A 54 -4.10 -9.52 -15.32
CA PRO A 54 -4.70 -9.27 -16.63
C PRO A 54 -5.76 -10.33 -16.94
N CYS A 55 -6.79 -9.95 -17.71
CA CYS A 55 -7.94 -10.82 -18.02
C CYS A 55 -7.61 -12.02 -18.94
N GLY A 56 -6.37 -12.12 -19.42
CA GLY A 56 -5.90 -13.19 -20.32
C GLY A 56 -6.04 -12.88 -21.80
N ASP A 57 -6.69 -11.77 -22.18
CA ASP A 57 -6.75 -11.27 -23.55
C ASP A 57 -5.57 -10.32 -23.85
N PRO A 58 -4.63 -10.68 -24.75
CA PRO A 58 -3.50 -9.82 -25.11
C PRO A 58 -3.89 -8.51 -25.81
N GLY A 59 -5.11 -8.40 -26.34
CA GLY A 59 -5.62 -7.20 -27.01
C GLY A 59 -6.44 -6.28 -26.11
N CYS A 60 -6.59 -6.61 -24.81
CA CYS A 60 -7.44 -5.82 -23.91
C CYS A 60 -6.79 -4.49 -23.55
N GLU A 61 -7.32 -3.39 -24.08
CA GLU A 61 -6.83 -2.03 -23.79
C GLU A 61 -6.94 -1.66 -22.30
N SER A 62 -7.97 -2.14 -21.61
CA SER A 62 -8.15 -1.90 -20.16
C SER A 62 -7.07 -2.54 -19.30
N CYS A 63 -6.39 -3.58 -19.80
CA CYS A 63 -5.28 -4.21 -19.09
C CYS A 63 -3.92 -3.66 -19.53
N ALA A 64 -3.85 -2.71 -20.46
CA ALA A 64 -2.58 -2.29 -21.08
C ALA A 64 -1.52 -1.79 -20.08
N GLU A 65 -1.95 -1.25 -18.94
CA GLU A 65 -1.08 -0.78 -17.85
C GLU A 65 -0.57 -1.90 -16.92
N VAL A 66 -1.17 -3.10 -17.01
CA VAL A 66 -0.91 -4.23 -16.11
C VAL A 66 -0.76 -5.58 -16.84
N ASP A 67 -0.67 -5.58 -18.17
CA ASP A 67 -0.66 -6.80 -18.98
C ASP A 67 0.64 -7.63 -18.84
N THR A 68 1.76 -7.01 -18.46
CA THR A 68 3.02 -7.70 -18.12
C THR A 68 3.38 -7.58 -16.66
N ALA A 69 4.28 -8.45 -16.20
CA ALA A 69 4.78 -8.41 -14.82
C ALA A 69 5.53 -7.11 -14.53
N GLU A 70 6.33 -6.62 -15.47
CA GLU A 70 7.10 -5.39 -15.35
C GLU A 70 6.19 -4.17 -15.25
N LYS A 71 5.14 -4.11 -16.08
CA LYS A 71 4.17 -3.01 -16.00
C LYS A 71 3.40 -3.03 -14.68
N ARG A 72 2.94 -4.19 -14.22
CA ARG A 72 2.32 -4.33 -12.88
C ARG A 72 3.24 -3.86 -11.77
N LEU A 73 4.51 -4.25 -11.81
CA LEU A 73 5.48 -3.83 -10.80
C LEU A 73 5.72 -2.32 -10.83
N GLN A 74 5.78 -1.71 -12.02
CA GLN A 74 5.91 -0.27 -12.17
C GLN A 74 4.71 0.46 -11.56
N THR A 75 3.49 0.08 -11.96
CA THR A 75 2.25 0.68 -11.43
C THR A 75 2.14 0.52 -9.91
N LEU A 76 2.44 -0.65 -9.38
CA LEU A 76 2.49 -0.90 -7.93
C LEU A 76 3.49 0.04 -7.23
N THR A 77 4.70 0.16 -7.79
CA THR A 77 5.75 1.01 -7.21
C THR A 77 5.36 2.48 -7.23
N ASP A 78 4.71 2.93 -8.30
CA ASP A 78 4.22 4.30 -8.42
C ASP A 78 3.13 4.59 -7.38
N GLN A 79 2.20 3.66 -7.18
CA GLN A 79 1.17 3.78 -6.14
C GLN A 79 1.78 3.79 -4.73
N ILE A 80 2.70 2.87 -4.43
CA ILE A 80 3.41 2.85 -3.14
C ILE A 80 4.12 4.18 -2.90
N ARG A 81 4.76 4.74 -3.92
CA ARG A 81 5.45 6.01 -3.83
C ARG A 81 4.49 7.17 -3.54
N GLN A 82 3.33 7.19 -4.19
CA GLN A 82 2.29 8.19 -3.91
C GLN A 82 1.77 8.07 -2.48
N SER A 83 1.36 6.87 -2.06
CA SER A 83 0.88 6.63 -0.69
C SER A 83 1.95 6.97 0.37
N ALA A 84 3.22 6.69 0.08
CA ALA A 84 4.31 7.09 0.95
C ALA A 84 4.40 8.61 1.04
N MET A 85 4.38 9.34 -0.07
CA MET A 85 4.48 10.82 -0.08
C MET A 85 3.30 11.52 0.60
N GLU A 86 2.11 10.92 0.59
CA GLU A 86 0.90 11.44 1.22
C GLU A 86 0.84 11.14 2.73
N SER A 87 1.69 10.23 3.23
CA SER A 87 1.73 9.87 4.64
C SER A 87 2.30 10.99 5.50
N ASP A 88 1.65 11.27 6.63
CA ASP A 88 2.16 12.16 7.68
C ASP A 88 3.51 11.69 8.28
N TYR A 89 3.88 10.43 8.05
CA TYR A 89 5.14 9.84 8.51
C TYR A 89 6.27 9.87 7.46
N TYR A 90 6.01 10.38 6.24
CA TYR A 90 7.02 10.43 5.17
C TYR A 90 8.20 11.35 5.50
N HIS A 91 7.89 12.50 6.10
CA HIS A 91 8.86 13.43 6.64
C HIS A 91 8.56 13.62 8.12
N THR A 92 9.55 13.37 8.96
CA THR A 92 9.40 13.50 10.40
C THR A 92 10.37 14.53 10.96
N ARG A 93 10.00 15.15 12.08
CA ARG A 93 10.92 16.01 12.85
C ARG A 93 12.17 15.30 13.36
N PHE A 94 12.22 13.97 13.28
CA PHE A 94 13.34 13.14 13.72
C PHE A 94 14.26 12.74 12.55
N ASP A 95 13.95 13.15 11.32
CA ASP A 95 14.79 12.85 10.17
C ASP A 95 16.16 13.52 10.33
N ALA A 96 17.24 12.80 10.01
CA ALA A 96 18.61 13.31 10.16
C ALA A 96 18.89 14.59 9.33
N ASN A 97 18.09 14.83 8.28
CA ASN A 97 18.14 15.99 7.41
C ASN A 97 16.99 16.99 7.67
N ALA A 98 16.15 16.77 8.68
CA ALA A 98 15.21 17.78 9.14
C ALA A 98 16.02 18.91 9.79
N GLY A 99 16.23 20.01 9.05
CA GLY A 99 16.93 21.17 9.58
C GLY A 99 16.22 21.70 10.82
N SER A 100 16.93 21.75 11.95
CA SER A 100 16.48 22.49 13.13
C SER A 100 16.70 23.98 12.84
N ALA A 101 15.70 24.65 12.27
CA ALA A 101 15.67 26.11 12.16
C ALA A 101 15.28 26.74 13.49
#